data_AF-A0A7V8WRP5-F1
#
_entry.id   AF-A0A7V8WRP5-F1
#
_cell.length_a   1.000
_cell.length_b   1.000
_cell.length_c   1.000
_cell.angle_alpha   90.00
_cell.angle_beta   90.00
_cell.angle_gamma   90.00
#
_symmetry.space_group_name_H-M   'P 1'
#
loop_
_entity.id
_entity.type
_entity.pdbx_description
1 polymer ?
#
loop_
_entity_poly.entity_id
_entity_poly.type
_entity_poly.pdbx_seq_one_letter_code
_entity_poly.pdbx_strand_id
1 'polypeptide(L)'
;MKTWRRAAGFWPALAGSLLVVALVAALPAQADAGAQATPAGPRDVILATTTSTADSGLLDVLVPMFAERTGYNLAPIAVGSGAAIELGTRGEADVLLVHSPRAEAEFMDSGAGARRELVMFNDFVIVGPPGDPVAITAAATAADAMATIARNEATFISRGDDSGTHARELALWEQAGIDPAGGWYVESGTGMGDTLNIASERQAYTLADRGTYLALRDRLDLEVLVENDSALLNVYHVITVDPAQSDTINVAGATAFADFLLAPETQAVIGQFGVEEFGEPLFTPCAANSCGRFAEEATPVASPVATPASARP
;
A
#
# COMPACT_ATOMS: atom_id res chain seq x y z
N MET A 1 -11.67 4.29 -56.02
CA MET A 1 -12.42 4.14 -57.28
C MET A 1 -12.30 2.71 -57.79
N LYS A 2 -13.36 1.91 -57.71
CA LYS A 2 -13.76 0.89 -58.70
C LYS A 2 -15.02 0.18 -58.20
N THR A 3 -16.13 0.84 -58.49
CA THR A 3 -17.49 0.32 -58.58
C THR A 3 -17.57 -0.81 -59.59
N TRP A 4 -18.18 -1.96 -59.29
CA TRP A 4 -18.85 -2.76 -60.32
C TRP A 4 -20.23 -3.20 -59.81
N ARG A 5 -21.25 -2.74 -60.53
CA ARG A 5 -22.68 -3.01 -60.36
C ARG A 5 -23.11 -4.01 -61.45
N ARG A 6 -23.96 -4.93 -61.02
CA ARG A 6 -25.10 -5.58 -61.73
C ARG A 6 -24.82 -6.49 -62.94
N ALA A 7 -25.37 -7.70 -62.84
CA ALA A 7 -26.14 -8.29 -63.93
C ALA A 7 -27.41 -8.93 -63.35
N ALA A 8 -28.54 -8.64 -63.99
CA ALA A 8 -29.85 -9.21 -63.72
C ALA A 8 -30.08 -10.42 -64.66
N GLY A 9 -30.82 -11.41 -64.20
CA GLY A 9 -31.33 -12.52 -65.01
C GLY A 9 -32.61 -13.09 -64.40
N PHE A 10 -33.68 -13.10 -65.19
CA PHE A 10 -35.06 -13.43 -64.84
C PHE A 10 -35.41 -14.91 -65.18
N TRP A 11 -36.08 -15.59 -64.23
CA TRP A 11 -37.07 -16.72 -64.29
C TRP A 11 -36.78 -18.05 -65.07
N PRO A 12 -37.46 -19.20 -64.78
CA PRO A 12 -38.72 -19.39 -64.03
C PRO A 12 -38.72 -20.49 -62.94
N ALA A 13 -39.86 -20.58 -62.26
CA ALA A 13 -40.21 -21.51 -61.19
C ALA A 13 -40.19 -23.00 -61.58
N LEU A 14 -39.85 -23.86 -60.62
CA LEU A 14 -40.28 -25.26 -60.56
C LEU A 14 -40.41 -25.69 -59.09
N ALA A 15 -41.61 -26.13 -58.75
CA ALA A 15 -41.96 -26.72 -57.47
C ALA A 15 -41.25 -28.06 -57.26
N GLY A 16 -40.80 -28.33 -56.03
CA GLY A 16 -40.16 -29.59 -55.68
C GLY A 16 -39.93 -29.72 -54.19
N SER A 17 -40.94 -30.26 -53.51
CA SER A 17 -40.90 -31.19 -52.38
C SER A 17 -39.78 -31.10 -51.33
N LEU A 18 -40.21 -30.77 -50.11
CA LEU A 18 -39.74 -31.26 -48.81
C LEU A 18 -38.57 -32.26 -48.81
N LEU A 19 -37.44 -31.83 -48.23
CA LEU A 19 -36.64 -32.66 -47.34
C LEU A 19 -35.94 -31.73 -46.33
N VAL A 20 -36.49 -31.63 -45.12
CA VAL A 20 -35.82 -30.96 -43.99
C VAL A 20 -34.79 -31.94 -43.46
N VAL A 21 -33.54 -31.81 -43.89
CA VAL A 21 -32.39 -32.42 -43.21
C VAL A 21 -31.99 -31.45 -42.11
N ALA A 22 -32.30 -31.80 -40.86
CA ALA A 22 -31.83 -31.07 -39.69
C ALA A 22 -30.32 -31.26 -39.55
N LEU A 23 -29.54 -30.31 -40.09
CA LEU A 23 -28.12 -30.18 -39.83
C LEU A 23 -27.95 -29.53 -38.46
N VAL A 24 -27.68 -30.34 -37.43
CA VAL A 24 -27.29 -29.83 -36.09
C VAL A 24 -25.90 -29.24 -36.23
N ALA A 25 -25.82 -27.92 -36.47
CA ALA A 25 -24.59 -27.16 -36.34
C ALA A 25 -24.28 -27.03 -34.84
N ALA A 26 -23.25 -27.74 -34.38
CA ALA A 26 -22.68 -27.53 -33.06
C ALA A 26 -22.04 -26.13 -33.02
N LEU A 27 -22.73 -25.18 -32.38
CA LEU A 27 -22.16 -23.89 -32.00
C LEU A 27 -21.08 -24.12 -30.92
N PRO A 28 -19.88 -23.55 -31.06
CA PRO A 28 -18.92 -23.57 -29.95
C PRO A 28 -19.51 -22.74 -28.81
N ALA A 29 -19.55 -23.33 -27.62
CA ALA A 29 -19.91 -22.64 -26.39
C ALA A 29 -18.99 -21.42 -26.25
N GLN A 30 -19.58 -20.23 -26.28
CA GLN A 30 -18.90 -19.01 -25.90
C GLN A 30 -18.56 -19.15 -24.41
N ALA A 31 -17.27 -19.06 -24.08
CA ALA A 31 -16.83 -18.97 -22.70
C ALA A 31 -17.45 -17.72 -22.09
N ASP A 32 -18.18 -17.89 -20.98
CA ASP A 32 -18.72 -16.80 -20.17
C ASP A 32 -17.57 -15.88 -19.75
N ALA A 33 -17.58 -14.67 -20.30
CA ALA A 33 -16.81 -13.56 -19.78
C ALA A 33 -17.55 -13.01 -18.55
N GLY A 34 -16.96 -13.18 -17.36
CA GLY A 34 -17.19 -12.33 -16.20
C GLY A 34 -18.52 -12.52 -15.47
N ALA A 35 -18.71 -13.66 -14.79
CA ALA A 35 -19.60 -13.67 -13.64
C ALA A 35 -18.94 -12.84 -12.53
N GLN A 36 -19.36 -11.58 -12.35
CA GLN A 36 -18.99 -10.78 -11.19
C GLN A 36 -19.42 -11.55 -9.94
N ALA A 37 -18.46 -11.92 -9.09
CA ALA A 37 -18.75 -12.60 -7.85
C ALA A 37 -19.63 -11.69 -6.99
N THR A 38 -20.85 -12.13 -6.65
CA THR A 38 -21.70 -11.40 -5.70
C THR A 38 -20.99 -11.42 -4.33
N PRO A 39 -20.80 -10.27 -3.66
CA PRO A 39 -20.18 -10.21 -2.35
C PRO A 39 -20.90 -11.08 -1.32
N ALA A 40 -20.13 -11.74 -0.46
CA ALA A 40 -20.67 -12.48 0.68
C ALA A 40 -20.67 -11.55 1.91
N GLY A 41 -21.85 -11.15 2.39
CA GLY A 41 -21.96 -10.25 3.56
C GLY A 41 -22.16 -8.78 3.18
N PRO A 42 -21.88 -7.84 4.10
CA PRO A 42 -21.98 -6.41 3.83
C PRO A 42 -21.11 -6.01 2.64
N ARG A 43 -21.58 -5.08 1.81
CA ARG A 43 -20.82 -4.63 0.64
C ARG A 43 -19.70 -3.68 1.00
N ASP A 44 -19.89 -2.88 2.04
CA ASP A 44 -18.90 -1.89 2.46
C ASP A 44 -17.85 -2.56 3.35
N VAL A 45 -16.58 -2.22 3.12
CA VAL A 45 -15.40 -2.69 3.83
C VAL A 45 -14.66 -1.48 4.33
N ILE A 46 -14.54 -1.33 5.64
CA ILE A 46 -13.85 -0.21 6.28
C ILE A 46 -12.36 -0.52 6.32
N LEU A 47 -11.59 0.26 5.57
CA LEU A 47 -10.13 0.23 5.59
C LEU A 47 -9.63 1.34 6.51
N ALA A 48 -8.95 1.01 7.60
CA ALA A 48 -8.13 2.00 8.29
C ALA A 48 -6.70 1.98 7.75
N THR A 49 -6.19 3.13 7.34
CA THR A 49 -4.87 3.24 6.72
C THR A 49 -4.18 4.54 7.11
N THR A 50 -2.99 4.75 6.55
CA THR A 50 -2.17 5.90 6.89
C THR A 50 -2.41 7.07 5.93
N THR A 51 -2.30 8.30 6.42
CA THR A 51 -2.33 9.50 5.57
C THR A 51 -1.31 9.44 4.45
N SER A 52 -0.08 8.95 4.70
CA SER A 52 0.93 8.76 3.66
C SER A 52 0.49 7.80 2.55
N THR A 53 -0.32 6.78 2.87
CA THR A 53 -0.88 5.87 1.84
C THR A 53 -1.91 6.61 0.98
N ALA A 54 -2.78 7.39 1.62
CA ALA A 54 -3.79 8.19 0.91
C ALA A 54 -3.16 9.31 0.07
N ASP A 55 -2.24 10.08 0.65
CA ASP A 55 -1.58 11.23 0.03
C ASP A 55 -0.68 10.82 -1.14
N SER A 56 -0.20 9.56 -1.17
CA SER A 56 0.51 9.01 -2.33
C SER A 56 -0.36 8.86 -3.58
N GLY A 57 -1.69 8.89 -3.45
CA GLY A 57 -2.64 8.62 -4.54
C GLY A 57 -2.83 7.13 -4.86
N LEU A 58 -2.14 6.21 -4.16
CA LEU A 58 -2.25 4.78 -4.45
C LEU A 58 -3.69 4.26 -4.30
N LEU A 59 -4.42 4.75 -3.30
CA LEU A 59 -5.81 4.33 -3.06
C LEU A 59 -6.77 4.76 -4.18
N ASP A 60 -6.47 5.83 -4.91
CA ASP A 60 -7.29 6.29 -6.04
C ASP A 60 -7.28 5.26 -7.19
N VAL A 61 -6.24 4.43 -7.26
CA VAL A 61 -6.12 3.32 -8.22
C VAL A 61 -6.67 2.01 -7.64
N LEU A 62 -6.34 1.70 -6.38
CA LEU A 62 -6.67 0.41 -5.79
C LEU A 62 -8.16 0.26 -5.43
N VAL A 63 -8.80 1.33 -4.92
CA VAL A 63 -10.22 1.31 -4.54
C VAL A 63 -11.14 0.95 -5.71
N PRO A 64 -11.09 1.63 -6.88
CA PRO A 64 -11.96 1.26 -8.00
C PRO A 64 -11.65 -0.14 -8.54
N MET A 65 -10.37 -0.52 -8.60
CA MET A 65 -9.96 -1.85 -9.07
C MET A 65 -10.47 -2.97 -8.15
N PHE A 66 -10.45 -2.75 -6.83
CA PHE A 66 -11.00 -3.69 -5.86
C PHE A 66 -12.52 -3.84 -6.03
N ALA A 67 -13.23 -2.73 -6.18
CA ALA A 67 -14.68 -2.73 -6.36
C ALA A 67 -15.10 -3.46 -7.65
N GLU A 68 -14.40 -3.22 -8.76
CA GLU A 68 -14.68 -3.90 -10.03
C GLU A 68 -14.48 -5.42 -9.94
N ARG A 69 -13.39 -5.86 -9.28
CA ARG A 69 -13.01 -7.27 -9.22
C ARG A 69 -13.83 -8.09 -8.22
N THR A 70 -14.30 -7.46 -7.15
CA THR A 70 -14.88 -8.19 -6.00
C THR A 70 -16.33 -7.82 -5.70
N GLY A 71 -16.80 -6.67 -6.19
CA GLY A 71 -18.12 -6.12 -5.89
C GLY A 71 -18.27 -5.50 -4.51
N TYR A 72 -17.23 -5.48 -3.66
CA TYR A 72 -17.21 -4.75 -2.40
C TYR A 72 -16.86 -3.28 -2.61
N ASN A 73 -17.37 -2.39 -1.77
CA ASN A 73 -16.96 -1.00 -1.72
C ASN A 73 -15.93 -0.83 -0.59
N LEU A 74 -14.74 -0.33 -0.91
CA LEU A 74 -13.77 0.02 0.12
C LEU A 74 -14.03 1.45 0.61
N ALA A 75 -14.10 1.65 1.92
CA ALA A 75 -14.26 2.93 2.58
C ALA A 75 -13.00 3.25 3.41
N PRO A 76 -12.02 3.98 2.86
CA PRO A 76 -10.79 4.31 3.56
C PRO A 76 -10.99 5.38 4.65
N ILE A 77 -10.36 5.16 5.80
CA ILE A 77 -10.16 6.13 6.87
C ILE A 77 -8.64 6.34 6.99
N ALA A 78 -8.16 7.50 6.55
CA ALA A 78 -6.75 7.84 6.55
C ALA A 78 -6.38 8.62 7.82
N VAL A 79 -5.55 8.02 8.67
CA VAL A 79 -5.09 8.58 9.97
C VAL A 79 -3.61 8.21 10.21
N GLY A 80 -3.03 8.45 11.38
CA GLY A 80 -1.71 7.88 11.72
C GLY A 80 -1.78 6.36 11.96
N SER A 81 -0.66 5.63 11.82
CA SER A 81 -0.63 4.16 12.02
C SER A 81 -1.17 3.75 13.41
N GLY A 82 -0.82 4.48 14.46
CA GLY A 82 -1.34 4.21 15.81
C GLY A 82 -2.87 4.38 15.90
N ALA A 83 -3.41 5.44 15.30
CA ALA A 83 -4.85 5.66 15.25
C ALA A 83 -5.57 4.62 14.37
N ALA A 84 -4.96 4.18 13.27
CA ALA A 84 -5.51 3.11 12.43
C ALA A 84 -5.57 1.78 13.18
N ILE A 85 -4.51 1.44 13.93
CA ILE A 85 -4.48 0.25 14.78
C ILE A 85 -5.54 0.36 15.89
N GLU A 86 -5.68 1.53 16.53
CA GLU A 86 -6.72 1.75 17.56
C GLU A 86 -8.14 1.61 17.00
N LEU A 87 -8.40 2.03 15.75
CA LEU A 87 -9.68 1.75 15.07
C LEU A 87 -9.92 0.25 14.93
N GLY A 88 -8.89 -0.52 14.57
CA GLY A 88 -8.95 -1.98 14.53
C GLY A 88 -9.22 -2.60 15.91
N THR A 89 -8.53 -2.14 16.95
CA THR A 89 -8.69 -2.62 18.33
C THR A 89 -10.11 -2.38 18.85
N ARG A 90 -10.75 -1.27 18.45
CA ARG A 90 -12.13 -0.96 18.84
C ARG A 90 -13.19 -1.62 17.94
N GLY A 91 -12.77 -2.42 16.95
CA GLY A 91 -13.67 -3.07 16.00
C GLY A 91 -14.38 -2.09 15.06
N GLU A 92 -13.80 -0.92 14.82
CA GLU A 92 -14.34 0.14 13.96
C GLU A 92 -13.78 0.12 12.54
N ALA A 93 -12.85 -0.80 12.25
CA ALA A 93 -12.32 -1.08 10.93
C ALA A 93 -12.32 -2.59 10.68
N ASP A 94 -12.52 -3.00 9.43
CA ASP A 94 -12.52 -4.42 9.04
C ASP A 94 -11.11 -4.91 8.70
N VAL A 95 -10.32 -4.02 8.10
CA VAL A 95 -8.96 -4.31 7.63
C VAL A 95 -8.08 -3.07 7.76
N LEU A 96 -6.81 -3.29 8.03
CA LEU A 96 -5.78 -2.28 8.17
C LEU A 96 -4.78 -2.38 7.01
N LEU A 97 -4.30 -1.24 6.51
CA LEU A 97 -3.10 -1.16 5.67
C LEU A 97 -2.16 -0.13 6.30
N VAL A 98 -1.17 -0.61 7.04
CA VAL A 98 -0.32 0.18 7.93
C VAL A 98 1.16 -0.17 7.75
N HIS A 99 2.04 0.60 8.38
CA HIS A 99 3.50 0.49 8.22
C HIS A 99 4.27 0.71 9.53
N SER A 100 3.79 0.12 10.62
CA SER A 100 4.44 0.16 11.93
C SER A 100 4.65 -1.25 12.49
N PRO A 101 5.66 -2.00 12.02
CA PRO A 101 5.83 -3.42 12.35
C PRO A 101 5.77 -3.76 13.85
N ARG A 102 6.34 -2.90 14.70
CA ARG A 102 6.27 -3.09 16.16
C ARG A 102 4.84 -2.99 16.69
N ALA A 103 4.13 -1.93 16.35
CA ALA A 103 2.75 -1.73 16.82
C ALA A 103 1.80 -2.78 16.22
N GLU A 104 2.07 -3.21 14.98
CA GLU A 104 1.36 -4.30 14.34
C GLU A 104 1.59 -5.64 15.06
N ALA A 105 2.82 -5.95 15.46
CA ALA A 105 3.11 -7.14 16.24
C ALA A 105 2.38 -7.13 17.59
N GLU A 106 2.40 -6.00 18.30
CA GLU A 106 1.63 -5.82 19.54
C GLU A 106 0.12 -5.99 19.32
N PHE A 107 -0.42 -5.46 18.22
CA PHE A 107 -1.82 -5.63 17.82
C PHE A 107 -2.17 -7.11 17.57
N MET A 108 -1.31 -7.84 16.85
CA MET A 108 -1.48 -9.28 16.63
C MET A 108 -1.38 -10.08 17.94
N ASP A 109 -0.40 -9.80 18.78
CA ASP A 109 -0.18 -10.48 20.07
C ASP A 109 -1.32 -10.25 21.07
N SER A 110 -2.01 -9.11 20.97
CA SER A 110 -3.20 -8.82 21.77
C SER A 110 -4.42 -9.68 21.39
N GLY A 111 -4.39 -10.34 20.23
CA GLY A 111 -5.51 -11.08 19.66
C GLY A 111 -6.54 -10.21 18.92
N ALA A 112 -6.24 -8.93 18.68
CA ALA A 112 -7.11 -8.03 17.93
C ALA A 112 -6.95 -8.15 16.41
N GLY A 113 -5.80 -8.64 15.92
CA GLY A 113 -5.57 -8.97 14.52
C GLY A 113 -5.65 -10.47 14.24
N ALA A 114 -6.28 -10.86 13.13
CA ALA A 114 -6.48 -12.26 12.76
C ALA A 114 -5.46 -12.78 11.73
N ARG A 115 -5.01 -11.90 10.82
CA ARG A 115 -4.08 -12.21 9.74
C ARG A 115 -3.28 -10.96 9.44
N ARG A 116 -1.95 -11.06 9.36
CA ARG A 116 -1.02 -9.99 8.97
C ARG A 116 -0.19 -10.50 7.81
N GLU A 117 -0.11 -9.74 6.72
CA GLU A 117 0.61 -10.13 5.50
C GLU A 117 1.41 -8.96 4.94
N LEU A 118 2.66 -9.23 4.56
CA LEU A 118 3.52 -8.27 3.87
C LEU A 118 2.97 -7.97 2.48
N VAL A 119 2.83 -6.69 2.11
CA VAL A 119 2.26 -6.27 0.83
C VAL A 119 3.31 -5.64 -0.07
N MET A 120 4.01 -4.63 0.45
CA MET A 120 4.93 -3.78 -0.31
C MET A 120 5.84 -3.06 0.67
N PHE A 121 6.84 -2.36 0.14
CA PHE A 121 7.59 -1.38 0.91
C PHE A 121 7.86 -0.15 0.05
N ASN A 122 8.02 0.98 0.70
CA ASN A 122 8.74 2.10 0.13
C ASN A 122 9.91 2.45 1.05
N ASP A 123 10.48 3.63 0.90
CA ASP A 123 11.53 4.13 1.75
C ASP A 123 11.22 5.54 2.25
N PHE A 124 11.81 5.83 3.40
CA PHE A 124 12.00 7.18 3.89
C PHE A 124 13.27 7.77 3.27
N VAL A 125 13.29 9.09 3.20
CA VAL A 125 14.44 9.88 2.79
C VAL A 125 14.67 10.97 3.82
N ILE A 126 15.93 11.29 4.10
CA ILE A 126 16.27 12.52 4.81
C ILE A 126 16.45 13.59 3.74
N VAL A 127 15.60 14.60 3.78
CA VAL A 127 15.66 15.75 2.89
C VAL A 127 16.18 16.97 3.64
N GLY A 128 16.76 17.91 2.91
CA GLY A 128 17.27 19.15 3.48
C GLY A 128 17.57 20.21 2.42
N PRO A 129 18.13 21.35 2.83
CA PRO A 129 18.43 22.46 1.94
C PRO A 129 19.39 22.05 0.81
N PRO A 130 19.21 22.61 -0.40
CA PRO A 130 20.18 22.45 -1.46
C PRO A 130 21.58 22.88 -0.99
N GLY A 131 22.58 22.05 -1.31
CA GLY A 131 23.97 22.29 -0.93
C GLY A 131 24.37 21.80 0.47
N ASP A 132 23.45 21.18 1.23
CA ASP A 132 23.76 20.39 2.42
C ASP A 132 24.74 21.08 3.40
N PRO A 133 24.34 22.18 4.07
CA PRO A 133 25.24 23.03 4.83
C PRO A 133 25.96 22.33 6.01
N VAL A 134 25.49 21.16 6.45
CA VAL A 134 26.14 20.37 7.50
C VAL A 134 26.69 19.02 7.02
N ALA A 135 26.74 18.83 5.69
CA ALA A 135 27.38 17.72 4.99
C ALA A 135 26.87 16.32 5.41
N ILE A 136 25.55 16.15 5.57
CA ILE A 136 24.95 14.86 5.93
C ILE A 136 25.03 13.82 4.80
N THR A 137 25.19 14.25 3.54
CA THR A 137 25.43 13.37 2.38
C THR A 137 26.69 12.53 2.52
N ALA A 138 27.65 12.96 3.35
CA ALA A 138 28.86 12.21 3.65
C ALA A 138 28.68 11.15 4.76
N ALA A 139 27.50 11.09 5.38
CA ALA A 139 27.19 10.11 6.42
C ALA A 139 27.15 8.69 5.84
N ALA A 140 27.65 7.71 6.60
CA ALA A 140 27.63 6.31 6.18
C ALA A 140 26.25 5.65 6.39
N THR A 141 25.48 6.16 7.35
CA THR A 141 24.15 5.66 7.70
C THR A 141 23.17 6.79 7.96
N ALA A 142 21.88 6.50 7.94
CA ALA A 142 20.84 7.44 8.34
C ALA A 142 21.04 7.91 9.79
N ALA A 143 21.42 7.02 10.72
CA ALA A 143 21.72 7.40 12.10
C ALA A 143 22.93 8.35 12.20
N ASP A 144 23.98 8.15 11.40
CA ASP A 144 25.13 9.07 11.34
C ASP A 144 24.74 10.45 10.79
N ALA A 145 23.79 10.49 9.85
CA ALA A 145 23.24 11.74 9.33
C ALA A 145 22.45 12.49 10.41
N MET A 146 21.56 11.81 11.12
CA MET A 146 20.84 12.35 12.28
C MET A 146 21.82 12.89 13.33
N ALA A 147 22.87 12.12 13.65
CA ALA A 147 23.92 12.56 14.56
C ALA A 147 24.68 13.80 14.07
N THR A 148 24.83 13.96 12.76
CA THR A 148 25.46 15.14 12.16
C THR A 148 24.56 16.36 12.22
N ILE A 149 23.26 16.21 11.99
CA ILE A 149 22.26 17.28 12.16
C ILE A 149 22.28 17.81 13.60
N ALA A 150 22.17 16.90 14.58
CA ALA A 150 22.13 17.27 16.00
C ALA A 150 23.43 17.93 16.49
N ARG A 151 24.60 17.39 16.09
CA ARG A 151 25.90 17.97 16.50
C ARG A 151 26.11 19.40 16.02
N ASN A 152 25.51 19.76 14.88
CA ASN A 152 25.58 21.10 14.33
C ASN A 152 24.38 21.97 14.71
N GLU A 153 23.44 21.43 15.50
CA GLU A 153 22.14 22.05 15.82
C GLU A 153 21.44 22.60 14.57
N ALA A 154 21.56 21.87 13.45
CA ALA A 154 20.87 22.23 12.21
C ALA A 154 19.37 22.04 12.40
N THR A 155 18.57 22.98 11.91
CA THR A 155 17.12 22.92 12.11
C THR A 155 16.55 21.64 11.51
N PHE A 156 15.85 20.87 12.32
CA PHE A 156 15.15 19.66 11.96
C PHE A 156 13.66 19.84 12.26
N ILE A 157 12.81 19.63 11.25
CA ILE A 157 11.36 19.70 11.43
C ILE A 157 10.84 18.27 11.64
N SER A 158 10.40 17.99 12.86
CA SER A 158 9.70 16.76 13.18
C SER A 158 8.21 16.89 12.86
N ARG A 159 7.61 15.77 12.50
CA ARG A 159 6.15 15.65 12.39
C ARG A 159 5.49 15.89 13.76
N GLY A 160 6.01 15.29 14.82
CA GLY A 160 5.46 15.43 16.18
C GLY A 160 3.97 15.06 16.31
N ASP A 161 3.49 14.11 15.51
CA ASP A 161 2.05 13.82 15.32
C ASP A 161 1.68 12.34 15.62
N ASP A 162 2.56 11.60 16.30
CA ASP A 162 2.41 10.16 16.61
C ASP A 162 2.16 9.24 15.38
N SER A 163 2.55 9.71 14.19
CA SER A 163 2.46 8.91 12.97
C SER A 163 3.58 7.86 12.84
N GLY A 164 3.46 6.99 11.82
CA GLY A 164 4.53 6.06 11.46
C GLY A 164 5.85 6.77 11.09
N THR A 165 5.79 7.92 10.41
CA THR A 165 7.00 8.71 10.12
C THR A 165 7.62 9.28 11.38
N HIS A 166 6.81 9.82 12.30
CA HIS A 166 7.31 10.31 13.60
C HIS A 166 7.95 9.16 14.40
N ALA A 167 7.30 8.01 14.46
CA ALA A 167 7.86 6.82 15.11
C ALA A 167 9.18 6.36 14.47
N ARG A 168 9.29 6.42 13.13
CA ARG A 168 10.53 6.11 12.41
C ARG A 168 11.64 7.10 12.74
N GLU A 169 11.31 8.38 12.75
CA GLU A 169 12.23 9.46 13.10
C GLU A 169 12.79 9.28 14.52
N LEU A 170 11.92 9.05 15.51
CA LEU A 170 12.33 8.76 16.89
C LEU A 170 13.23 7.53 16.99
N ALA A 171 12.95 6.48 16.23
CA ALA A 171 13.80 5.29 16.19
C ALA A 171 15.20 5.59 15.60
N LEU A 172 15.29 6.50 14.62
CA LEU A 172 16.58 6.93 14.07
C LEU A 172 17.36 7.80 15.06
N TRP A 173 16.68 8.66 15.83
CA TRP A 173 17.30 9.42 16.92
C TRP A 173 17.86 8.50 18.01
N GLU A 174 17.09 7.48 18.41
CA GLU A 174 17.53 6.47 19.37
C GLU A 174 18.75 5.69 18.86
N GLN A 175 18.74 5.26 17.59
CA GLN A 175 19.89 4.60 16.96
C GLN A 175 21.14 5.48 16.91
N ALA A 176 20.95 6.80 16.74
CA ALA A 176 22.02 7.78 16.80
C ALA A 176 22.50 8.08 18.24
N GLY A 177 21.81 7.55 19.27
CA GLY A 177 22.09 7.79 20.68
C GLY A 177 21.76 9.21 21.12
N ILE A 178 20.76 9.83 20.50
CA ILE A 178 20.40 11.24 20.68
C ILE A 178 18.96 11.32 21.18
N ASP A 179 18.76 12.11 22.23
CA ASP A 179 17.45 12.61 22.64
C ASP A 179 17.30 14.03 22.04
N PRO A 180 16.51 14.21 20.97
CA PRO A 180 16.46 15.48 20.25
C PRO A 180 15.76 16.54 21.11
N ALA A 181 16.50 17.58 21.48
CA ALA A 181 15.99 18.65 22.32
C ALA A 181 16.64 20.00 21.98
N GLY A 182 15.90 21.08 22.20
CA GLY A 182 16.36 22.45 21.99
C GLY A 182 15.71 23.12 20.78
N GLY A 183 16.16 24.33 20.44
CA GLY A 183 15.52 25.16 19.42
C GLY A 183 15.72 24.71 17.97
N TRP A 184 16.66 23.78 17.72
CA TRP A 184 16.90 23.23 16.40
C TRP A 184 15.92 22.10 16.05
N TYR A 185 15.37 21.39 17.03
CA TYR A 185 14.36 20.36 16.82
C TYR A 185 12.96 20.96 16.99
N VAL A 186 12.19 21.00 15.90
CA VAL A 186 10.88 21.68 15.87
C VAL A 186 9.80 20.70 15.50
N GLU A 187 8.89 20.44 16.43
CA GLU A 187 7.68 19.66 16.16
C GLU A 187 6.63 20.54 15.47
N SER A 188 6.20 20.10 14.29
CA SER A 188 5.17 20.79 13.50
C SER A 188 3.75 20.44 13.94
N GLY A 189 3.51 19.21 14.40
CA GLY A 189 2.18 18.69 14.73
C GLY A 189 1.27 18.52 13.51
N THR A 190 1.85 18.44 12.31
CA THR A 190 1.14 18.43 11.02
C THR A 190 1.44 17.16 10.21
N GLY A 191 0.63 16.94 9.16
CA GLY A 191 0.90 15.89 8.18
C GLY A 191 2.17 16.15 7.36
N MET A 192 2.61 15.13 6.61
CA MET A 192 3.91 15.17 5.93
C MET A 192 4.06 16.28 4.89
N GLY A 193 3.01 16.55 4.11
CA GLY A 193 3.05 17.64 3.12
C GLY A 193 3.33 19.01 3.74
N ASP A 194 2.65 19.32 4.86
CA ASP A 194 2.87 20.57 5.59
C ASP A 194 4.23 20.61 6.28
N THR A 195 4.68 19.49 6.86
CA THR A 195 6.03 19.37 7.44
C THR A 195 7.12 19.62 6.39
N LEU A 196 6.97 19.10 5.17
CA LEU A 196 7.87 19.36 4.05
C LEU A 196 7.86 20.84 3.62
N ASN A 197 6.69 21.47 3.54
CA ASN A 197 6.59 22.90 3.24
C ASN A 197 7.30 23.74 4.30
N ILE A 198 7.09 23.45 5.60
CA ILE A 198 7.77 24.13 6.70
C ILE A 198 9.29 23.92 6.61
N ALA A 199 9.74 22.69 6.33
CA ALA A 199 11.16 22.40 6.18
C ALA A 199 11.78 23.19 5.02
N SER A 200 11.09 23.27 3.88
CA SER A 200 11.53 24.04 2.72
C SER A 200 11.61 25.55 3.02
N GLU A 201 10.57 26.14 3.61
CA GLU A 201 10.54 27.56 3.97
C GLU A 201 11.64 27.94 4.96
N ARG A 202 11.94 27.04 5.90
CA ARG A 202 12.94 27.26 6.95
C ARG A 202 14.34 26.83 6.55
N GLN A 203 14.52 26.24 5.38
CA GLN A 203 15.77 25.62 4.96
C GLN A 203 16.28 24.66 6.06
N ALA A 204 15.41 23.72 6.41
CA ALA A 204 15.61 22.75 7.48
C ALA A 204 15.61 21.32 6.94
N TYR A 205 16.13 20.40 7.75
CA TYR A 205 16.11 18.97 7.48
C TYR A 205 14.81 18.34 7.97
N THR A 206 14.38 17.25 7.34
CA THR A 206 13.29 16.43 7.86
C THR A 206 13.37 15.00 7.32
N LEU A 207 12.70 14.07 7.98
CA LEU A 207 12.46 12.72 7.47
C LEU A 207 11.12 12.70 6.74
N ALA A 208 11.11 12.23 5.50
CA ALA A 208 9.89 12.15 4.68
C ALA A 208 9.75 10.79 4.02
N ASP A 209 8.52 10.34 3.77
CA ASP A 209 8.29 9.24 2.83
C ASP A 209 8.56 9.73 1.40
N ARG A 210 9.26 8.92 0.60
CA ARG A 210 9.65 9.29 -0.76
C ARG A 210 8.46 9.69 -1.63
N GLY A 211 7.33 8.99 -1.50
CA GLY A 211 6.11 9.27 -2.24
C GLY A 211 5.61 10.71 -2.06
N THR A 212 5.43 11.13 -0.81
CA THR A 212 5.00 12.51 -0.52
C THR A 212 6.04 13.54 -0.97
N TYR A 213 7.34 13.28 -0.78
CA TYR A 213 8.39 14.17 -1.30
C TYR A 213 8.29 14.33 -2.83
N LEU A 214 8.21 13.23 -3.58
CA LEU A 214 8.16 13.27 -5.05
C LEU A 214 6.91 13.99 -5.57
N ALA A 215 5.76 13.79 -4.92
CA ALA A 215 4.51 14.48 -5.27
C ALA A 215 4.59 16.00 -5.08
N LEU A 216 5.47 16.48 -4.19
CA LEU A 216 5.64 17.90 -3.87
C LEU A 216 6.94 18.50 -4.39
N ARG A 217 7.87 17.69 -4.92
CA ARG A 217 9.26 18.08 -5.21
C ARG A 217 9.38 19.37 -6.03
N ASP A 218 8.51 19.56 -7.01
CA ASP A 218 8.55 20.72 -7.92
C ASP A 218 8.17 22.04 -7.22
N ARG A 219 7.67 21.97 -5.97
CA ARG A 219 7.27 23.10 -5.13
C ARG A 219 8.15 23.28 -3.91
N LEU A 220 9.06 22.33 -3.66
CA LEU A 220 9.94 22.33 -2.50
C LEU A 220 11.34 22.76 -2.91
N ASP A 221 11.96 23.61 -2.10
CA ASP A 221 13.38 23.91 -2.13
C ASP A 221 14.12 22.98 -1.16
N LEU A 222 14.04 21.68 -1.44
CA LEU A 222 14.65 20.59 -0.66
C LEU A 222 15.18 19.52 -1.61
N GLU A 223 16.28 18.87 -1.23
CA GLU A 223 16.88 17.75 -1.95
C GLU A 223 16.89 16.50 -1.08
N VAL A 224 16.85 15.32 -1.70
CA VAL A 224 17.16 14.05 -1.01
C VAL A 224 18.66 14.00 -0.73
N LEU A 225 19.02 13.95 0.54
CA LEU A 225 20.42 13.99 0.99
C LEU A 225 20.89 12.62 1.51
N VAL A 226 19.97 11.84 2.09
CA VAL A 226 20.25 10.47 2.55
C VAL A 226 19.08 9.55 2.18
N GLU A 227 19.43 8.42 1.58
CA GLU A 227 18.50 7.40 1.09
C GLU A 227 19.20 6.04 1.05
N ASN A 228 18.45 4.97 0.76
CA ASN A 228 18.97 3.60 0.57
C ASN A 228 19.65 2.96 1.79
N ASP A 229 19.46 3.52 2.99
CA ASP A 229 19.79 2.86 4.24
C ASP A 229 18.70 1.83 4.60
N SER A 230 19.06 0.66 5.14
CA SER A 230 18.08 -0.34 5.57
C SER A 230 17.17 0.19 6.69
N ALA A 231 17.68 1.12 7.50
CA ALA A 231 16.94 1.86 8.50
C ALA A 231 16.03 2.95 7.90
N LEU A 232 15.92 3.06 6.57
CA LEU A 232 14.93 3.91 5.92
C LEU A 232 13.84 3.08 5.22
N LEU A 233 13.91 1.75 5.25
CA LEU A 233 12.86 0.92 4.68
C LEU A 233 11.56 1.08 5.47
N ASN A 234 10.47 1.25 4.73
CA ASN A 234 9.14 1.45 5.25
C ASN A 234 8.22 0.37 4.70
N VAL A 235 7.91 -0.61 5.54
CA VAL A 235 7.28 -1.87 5.14
C VAL A 235 5.80 -1.80 5.45
N TYR A 236 4.96 -2.20 4.49
CA TYR A 236 3.51 -2.15 4.60
C TYR A 236 2.93 -3.55 4.76
N HIS A 237 2.04 -3.66 5.72
CA HIS A 237 1.29 -4.88 5.99
C HIS A 237 -0.20 -4.64 5.86
N VAL A 238 -0.90 -5.62 5.29
CA VAL A 238 -2.35 -5.70 5.40
C VAL A 238 -2.70 -6.58 6.60
N ILE A 239 -3.60 -6.12 7.45
CA ILE A 239 -4.01 -6.83 8.66
C ILE A 239 -5.53 -6.92 8.73
N THR A 240 -6.10 -8.11 8.76
CA THR A 240 -7.55 -8.27 8.99
C THR A 240 -7.84 -8.24 10.49
N VAL A 241 -8.89 -7.54 10.90
CA VAL A 241 -9.30 -7.45 12.31
C VAL A 241 -9.99 -8.75 12.74
N ASP A 242 -9.71 -9.20 13.97
CA ASP A 242 -10.34 -10.39 14.54
C ASP A 242 -11.84 -10.14 14.78
N PRO A 243 -12.73 -11.03 14.31
CA PRO A 243 -14.18 -10.86 14.48
C PRO A 243 -14.64 -10.85 15.95
N ALA A 244 -13.80 -11.29 16.90
CA ALA A 244 -14.08 -11.16 18.33
C ALA A 244 -14.06 -9.69 18.82
N GLN A 245 -13.49 -8.76 18.04
CA GLN A 245 -13.48 -7.33 18.40
C GLN A 245 -14.85 -6.67 18.22
N SER A 246 -15.64 -7.09 17.23
CA SER A 246 -17.01 -6.61 17.02
C SER A 246 -17.82 -7.53 16.10
N ASP A 247 -19.10 -7.72 16.42
CA ASP A 247 -20.06 -8.45 15.58
C ASP A 247 -20.32 -7.76 14.22
N THR A 248 -19.87 -6.52 14.04
CA THR A 248 -20.02 -5.76 12.79
C THR A 248 -18.89 -5.96 11.79
N ILE A 249 -17.81 -6.66 12.18
CA ILE A 249 -16.64 -6.86 11.32
C ILE A 249 -17.01 -7.65 10.06
N ASN A 250 -16.72 -7.07 8.90
CA ASN A 250 -16.90 -7.69 7.60
C ASN A 250 -15.72 -8.60 7.25
N VAL A 251 -15.66 -9.78 7.87
CA VAL A 251 -14.56 -10.76 7.69
C VAL A 251 -14.35 -11.14 6.22
N ALA A 252 -15.44 -11.34 5.47
CA ALA A 252 -15.37 -11.74 4.07
C ALA A 252 -14.81 -10.62 3.18
N GLY A 253 -15.24 -9.38 3.40
CA GLY A 253 -14.72 -8.21 2.72
C GLY A 253 -13.25 -7.91 3.06
N ALA A 254 -12.89 -8.00 4.35
CA ALA A 254 -11.51 -7.84 4.82
C ALA A 254 -10.57 -8.87 4.20
N THR A 255 -10.98 -10.14 4.17
CA THR A 255 -10.21 -11.23 3.54
C THR A 255 -10.07 -10.99 2.04
N ALA A 256 -11.16 -10.61 1.37
CA ALA A 256 -11.14 -10.29 -0.06
C ALA A 256 -10.18 -9.14 -0.37
N PHE A 257 -10.11 -8.12 0.47
CA PHE A 257 -9.18 -7.00 0.29
C PHE A 257 -7.71 -7.43 0.52
N ALA A 258 -7.44 -8.22 1.55
CA ALA A 258 -6.10 -8.76 1.79
C ALA A 258 -5.62 -9.62 0.60
N ASP A 259 -6.46 -10.54 0.13
CA ASP A 259 -6.14 -11.39 -1.02
C ASP A 259 -5.99 -10.59 -2.31
N PHE A 260 -6.82 -9.55 -2.50
CA PHE A 260 -6.70 -8.61 -3.60
C PHE A 260 -5.34 -7.91 -3.60
N LEU A 261 -4.86 -7.40 -2.46
CA LEU A 261 -3.56 -6.74 -2.37
C LEU A 261 -2.39 -7.68 -2.70
N LEU A 262 -2.51 -8.95 -2.29
CA LEU A 262 -1.46 -9.96 -2.49
C LEU A 262 -1.48 -10.59 -3.89
N ALA A 263 -2.56 -10.42 -4.66
CA ALA A 263 -2.69 -10.99 -5.99
C ALA A 263 -1.59 -10.48 -6.95
N PRO A 264 -1.02 -11.34 -7.82
CA PRO A 264 0.05 -10.95 -8.74
C PRO A 264 -0.29 -9.75 -9.62
N GLU A 265 -1.54 -9.64 -10.10
CA GLU A 265 -1.98 -8.52 -10.94
C GLU A 265 -1.99 -7.21 -10.15
N THR A 266 -2.41 -7.23 -8.90
CA THR A 266 -2.42 -6.04 -8.03
C THR A 266 -1.00 -5.64 -7.66
N GLN A 267 -0.13 -6.61 -7.35
CA GLN A 267 1.28 -6.37 -7.09
C GLN A 267 1.99 -5.75 -8.31
N ALA A 268 1.63 -6.17 -9.53
CA ALA A 268 2.15 -5.53 -10.74
C ALA A 268 1.71 -4.06 -10.87
N VAL A 269 0.45 -3.74 -10.54
CA VAL A 269 -0.04 -2.34 -10.51
C VAL A 269 0.72 -1.52 -9.47
N ILE A 270 0.89 -2.04 -8.25
CA ILE A 270 1.67 -1.37 -7.19
C ILE A 270 3.08 -1.06 -7.67
N GLY A 271 3.75 -2.02 -8.32
CA GLY A 271 5.13 -1.84 -8.80
C GLY A 271 5.29 -0.94 -10.02
N GLN A 272 4.20 -0.55 -10.68
CA GLN A 272 4.21 0.43 -11.77
C GLN A 272 3.71 1.81 -11.31
N PHE A 273 3.14 1.89 -10.11
CA PHE A 273 2.57 3.13 -9.60
C PHE A 273 3.66 4.19 -9.42
N GLY A 274 3.42 5.38 -10.01
CA GLY A 274 4.34 6.51 -9.99
C GLY A 274 5.39 6.54 -11.11
N VAL A 275 5.62 5.45 -11.85
CA VAL A 275 6.66 5.40 -12.89
C VAL A 275 6.42 6.43 -14.00
N GLU A 276 5.17 6.58 -14.46
CA GLU A 276 4.83 7.53 -15.52
C GLU A 276 5.01 8.99 -15.08
N GLU A 277 4.69 9.30 -13.83
CA GLU A 277 4.69 10.67 -13.31
C GLU A 277 6.06 11.08 -12.77
N PHE A 278 6.73 10.20 -12.03
CA PHE A 278 7.95 10.51 -11.29
C PHE A 278 9.22 9.94 -11.93
N GLY A 279 9.09 9.00 -12.88
CA GLY A 279 10.19 8.31 -13.54
C GLY A 279 10.69 7.06 -12.78
N GLU A 280 10.14 6.80 -11.60
CA GLU A 280 10.47 5.66 -10.73
C GLU A 280 9.22 5.19 -9.96
N PRO A 281 9.16 3.91 -9.53
CA PRO A 281 8.02 3.41 -8.77
C PRO A 281 8.03 3.96 -7.33
N LEU A 282 6.85 4.36 -6.82
CA LEU A 282 6.72 4.82 -5.43
C LEU A 282 6.71 3.69 -4.41
N PHE A 283 6.34 2.48 -4.84
CA PHE A 283 6.27 1.30 -3.99
C PHE A 283 6.92 0.11 -4.69
N THR A 284 7.66 -0.68 -3.93
CA THR A 284 8.20 -1.96 -4.38
C THR A 284 7.29 -3.10 -3.88
N PRO A 285 6.70 -3.89 -4.78
CA PRO A 285 5.89 -5.05 -4.41
C PRO A 285 6.70 -6.05 -3.58
N CYS A 286 6.11 -6.58 -2.52
CA CYS A 286 6.77 -7.60 -1.70
C CYS A 286 5.80 -8.61 -1.08
N ALA A 287 4.64 -8.86 -1.71
CA ALA A 287 3.73 -9.92 -1.28
C ALA A 287 4.46 -11.26 -1.08
N ALA A 288 4.19 -11.92 0.04
CA ALA A 288 4.84 -13.17 0.46
C ALA A 288 6.38 -13.13 0.42
N ASN A 289 6.97 -11.96 0.69
CA ASN A 289 8.41 -11.71 0.62
C ASN A 289 9.02 -12.03 -0.76
N SER A 290 8.27 -11.78 -1.84
CA SER A 290 8.77 -11.91 -3.22
C SER A 290 10.00 -11.04 -3.50
N CYS A 291 10.20 -9.96 -2.73
CA CYS A 291 11.38 -9.12 -2.80
C CYS A 291 12.62 -9.69 -2.08
N GLY A 292 12.47 -10.75 -1.28
CA GLY A 292 13.57 -11.44 -0.59
C GLY A 292 14.27 -10.63 0.50
N ARG A 293 13.66 -9.53 0.97
CA ARG A 293 14.28 -8.56 1.90
C ARG A 293 13.79 -8.66 3.34
N PHE A 294 12.59 -9.17 3.58
CA PHE A 294 11.95 -9.10 4.90
C PHE A 294 11.44 -10.47 5.34
N ALA A 295 12.36 -11.44 5.46
CA ALA A 295 12.01 -12.81 5.86
C ALA A 295 11.37 -12.88 7.26
N GLU A 296 11.73 -11.97 8.16
CA GLU A 296 11.19 -11.89 9.53
C GLU A 296 9.85 -11.12 9.59
N GLU A 297 9.57 -10.25 8.62
CA GLU A 297 8.29 -9.54 8.49
C GLU A 297 7.27 -10.30 7.62
N ALA A 298 7.73 -11.38 6.97
CA ALA A 298 6.87 -12.29 6.25
C ALA A 298 6.10 -13.15 7.26
N THR A 299 4.79 -13.29 7.04
CA THR A 299 3.94 -14.22 7.78
C THR A 299 4.61 -15.58 7.84
N PRO A 300 4.82 -16.17 9.04
CA PRO A 300 5.29 -17.55 9.11
C PRO A 300 4.30 -18.43 8.36
N VAL A 301 4.76 -19.14 7.32
CA VAL A 301 3.94 -20.17 6.68
C VAL A 301 3.55 -21.15 7.77
N ALA A 302 2.25 -21.21 8.10
CA ALA A 302 1.75 -22.11 9.13
C ALA A 302 2.27 -23.52 8.84
N SER A 303 3.08 -24.05 9.76
CA SER A 303 3.53 -25.43 9.66
C SER A 303 2.30 -26.33 9.64
N PRO A 304 2.26 -27.37 8.78
CA PRO A 304 1.10 -28.26 8.71
C PRO A 304 0.86 -28.85 10.10
N VAL A 305 -0.33 -28.60 10.65
CA VAL A 305 -0.78 -29.16 11.93
C VAL A 305 -0.61 -30.67 11.86
N ALA A 306 0.28 -31.20 12.70
CA ALA A 306 0.49 -32.64 12.80
C ALA A 306 -0.83 -33.28 13.26
N THR A 307 -1.45 -34.06 12.37
CA THR A 307 -2.62 -34.87 12.67
C THR A 307 -2.33 -35.73 13.91
N PRO A 308 -3.14 -35.68 14.99
CA PRO A 308 -2.90 -36.52 16.15
C PRO A 308 -3.03 -37.98 15.74
N ALA A 309 -1.97 -38.75 15.99
CA ALA A 309 -1.95 -40.18 15.72
C ALA A 309 -3.11 -40.85 16.47
N SER A 310 -3.99 -41.51 15.72
CA SER A 310 -5.07 -42.32 16.28
C SER A 310 -4.48 -43.37 17.20
N ALA A 311 -4.75 -43.26 18.51
CA ALA A 311 -4.58 -44.38 19.41
C ALA A 311 -5.55 -45.48 18.96
N ARG A 312 -5.02 -46.59 18.46
CA ARG A 312 -5.78 -47.84 18.26
C ARG A 312 -5.87 -48.59 19.60
N PRO A 313 -6.98 -49.34 19.80
CA PRO A 313 -7.36 -49.91 21.10
C PRO A 313 -6.42 -50.99 21.60
#